data_AF-A0A8X6YU15-F1
#
_entry.id   AF-A0A8X6YU15-F1
#
_cell.length_a   1.000
_cell.length_b   1.000
_cell.length_c   1.000
_cell.angle_alpha   90.00
_cell.angle_beta   90.00
_cell.angle_gamma   90.00
#
_symmetry.space_group_name_H-M   'P 1'
#
loop_
_entity.id
_entity.type
_entity.pdbx_description
1 polymer ?
#
loop_
_entity_poly.entity_id
_entity_poly.type
_entity_poly.pdbx_seq_one_letter_code
_entity_poly.pdbx_strand_id
1 'polypeptide(L)'
;MDALKVKKKALRASFTNTEKSLAQLLAILETDAKDIDKLYVLDSQLEDKFSRLNEIQNEISSLLLEENTAEYETDFETAEKYRDRYLEMKSKVATFLNKNSRCASECSSKDLRN
;
A
#
# COMPACT_ATOMS: atom_id res chain seq x y z
N MET A 1 -15.85 6.10 -8.15
CA MET A 1 -14.45 6.46 -8.49
C MET A 1 -14.32 7.62 -9.50
N ASP A 2 -15.19 7.75 -10.51
CA ASP A 2 -15.04 8.78 -11.56
C ASP A 2 -15.14 10.23 -11.09
N ALA A 3 -15.99 10.53 -10.10
CA ALA A 3 -16.12 11.88 -9.55
C ALA A 3 -14.81 12.40 -8.89
N LEU A 4 -14.05 11.52 -8.22
CA LEU A 4 -12.76 11.89 -7.61
C LEU A 4 -11.68 12.12 -8.68
N LYS A 5 -11.66 11.30 -9.74
CA LYS A 5 -10.75 11.49 -10.88
C LYS A 5 -10.99 12.84 -11.58
N VAL A 6 -12.25 13.24 -11.74
CA VAL A 6 -12.63 14.55 -12.30
C VAL A 6 -12.20 15.70 -11.38
N LYS A 7 -12.46 15.59 -10.06
CA LYS A 7 -12.01 16.59 -9.07
C LYS A 7 -10.49 16.77 -9.08
N LYS A 8 -9.72 15.68 -9.10
CA LYS A 8 -8.24 15.71 -9.19
C LYS A 8 -7.75 16.42 -10.45
N LYS A 9 -8.37 16.15 -11.60
CA LYS A 9 -8.02 16.80 -12.88
C LYS A 9 -8.29 18.30 -12.84
N ALA A 10 -9.44 18.71 -12.32
CA ALA A 10 -9.80 20.11 -12.14
C ALA A 10 -8.85 20.83 -11.16
N LEU A 11 -8.51 20.19 -10.04
CA LEU A 11 -7.62 20.76 -9.04
C LEU A 11 -6.21 20.95 -9.59
N ARG A 12 -5.69 19.96 -10.34
CA ARG A 12 -4.38 20.05 -11.00
C ARG A 12 -4.34 21.19 -12.02
N ALA A 13 -5.40 21.37 -12.81
CA ALA A 13 -5.50 22.50 -13.74
C ALA A 13 -5.54 23.85 -13.02
N SER A 14 -6.29 23.97 -11.91
CA SER A 14 -6.32 25.19 -11.09
C SER A 14 -4.97 25.48 -10.43
N PHE A 15 -4.28 24.45 -9.93
CA PHE A 15 -2.96 24.56 -9.32
C PHE A 15 -1.94 25.09 -10.33
N THR A 16 -1.82 24.48 -11.52
CA THR A 16 -0.90 24.94 -12.57
C THR A 16 -1.22 26.36 -13.04
N ASN A 17 -2.49 26.75 -13.06
CA ASN A 17 -2.86 28.12 -13.41
C ASN A 17 -2.42 29.12 -12.34
N THR A 18 -2.55 28.74 -11.06
CA THR A 18 -2.14 29.56 -9.91
C THR A 18 -0.61 29.68 -9.84
N GLU A 19 0.11 28.59 -10.07
CA GLU A 19 1.57 28.54 -10.21
C GLU A 19 2.07 29.48 -11.31
N LYS A 20 1.44 29.44 -12.50
CA LYS A 20 1.76 30.37 -13.59
C LYS A 20 1.52 31.83 -13.23
N SER A 21 0.40 32.14 -12.57
CA SER A 21 0.11 33.51 -12.11
C SER A 21 1.10 33.99 -11.05
N LEU A 22 1.53 33.11 -10.15
CA LEU A 22 2.54 33.42 -9.13
C LEU A 22 3.92 33.65 -9.75
N ALA A 23 4.32 32.84 -10.73
CA ALA A 23 5.54 33.06 -11.49
C ALA A 23 5.55 34.39 -12.27
N GLN A 24 4.41 34.77 -12.85
CA GLN A 24 4.25 36.08 -13.51
C GLN A 24 4.34 37.24 -12.52
N LEU A 25 3.75 37.11 -11.33
CA LEU A 25 3.81 38.16 -10.31
C LEU A 25 5.19 38.29 -9.68
N LEU A 26 5.94 37.19 -9.50
CA LEU A 26 7.35 37.24 -9.10
C LEU A 26 8.20 38.01 -10.12
N ALA A 27 8.00 37.77 -11.42
CA ALA A 27 8.69 38.50 -12.48
C ALA A 27 8.34 40.01 -12.51
N ILE A 28 7.09 40.37 -12.16
CA ILE A 28 6.67 41.77 -12.02
C ILE A 28 7.30 42.41 -10.76
N LEU A 29 7.33 41.68 -9.63
CA LEU A 29 7.91 42.13 -8.37
C LEU A 29 9.43 42.31 -8.41
N GLU A 30 10.15 41.56 -9.26
CA GLU A 30 11.57 41.81 -9.56
C GLU A 30 11.79 43.16 -10.25
N THR A 31 10.75 43.75 -10.87
CA THR A 31 10.82 45.03 -11.59
C THR A 31 10.13 46.21 -10.88
N ASP A 32 9.11 45.97 -10.05
CA ASP A 32 8.41 46.99 -9.25
C ASP A 32 7.87 46.38 -7.93
N ALA A 33 8.46 46.77 -6.79
CA ALA A 33 8.21 46.20 -5.47
C ALA A 33 6.88 46.65 -4.81
N LYS A 34 5.90 47.10 -5.60
CA LYS A 34 4.63 47.67 -5.12
C LYS A 34 3.51 46.67 -4.84
N ASP A 35 3.69 45.39 -5.19
CA ASP A 35 2.62 44.37 -5.13
C ASP A 35 2.92 43.20 -4.17
N ILE A 36 3.75 43.41 -3.15
CA ILE A 36 4.12 42.39 -2.14
C ILE A 36 2.87 41.77 -1.46
N ASP A 37 1.84 42.57 -1.18
CA ASP A 37 0.60 42.07 -0.58
C ASP A 37 -0.14 41.07 -1.49
N LYS A 38 -0.09 41.26 -2.82
CA LYS A 38 -0.65 40.30 -3.79
C LYS A 38 0.17 39.01 -3.83
N LEU A 39 1.49 39.10 -3.62
CA LEU A 39 2.36 37.93 -3.53
C LEU A 39 1.94 37.05 -2.35
N TYR A 40 1.80 37.64 -1.15
CA TYR A 40 1.37 36.91 0.05
C TYR A 40 0.00 36.24 -0.12
N VAL A 41 -0.94 36.93 -0.77
CA VAL A 41 -2.27 36.36 -1.06
C VAL A 41 -2.17 35.14 -2.00
N LEU A 42 -1.33 35.21 -3.03
CA LEU A 42 -1.16 34.09 -3.97
C LEU A 42 -0.40 32.93 -3.37
N ASP A 43 0.60 33.20 -2.53
CA ASP A 43 1.35 32.18 -1.81
C ASP A 43 0.42 31.39 -0.88
N SER A 44 -0.41 32.10 -0.10
CA SER A 44 -1.43 31.46 0.74
C SER A 44 -2.48 30.68 -0.07
N GLN A 45 -2.87 31.16 -1.25
CA GLN A 45 -3.75 30.41 -2.16
C GLN A 45 -3.08 29.16 -2.73
N LEU A 46 -1.77 29.20 -2.96
CA LEU A 46 -1.00 28.06 -3.44
C LEU A 46 -0.91 26.99 -2.35
N GLU A 47 -0.65 27.38 -1.10
CA GLU A 47 -0.63 26.49 0.06
C GLU A 47 -1.99 25.81 0.31
N ASP A 48 -3.09 26.56 0.26
CA ASP A 48 -4.46 26.01 0.39
C ASP A 48 -4.76 24.99 -0.72
N LYS A 49 -4.38 25.33 -1.97
CA LYS A 49 -4.56 24.42 -3.12
C LYS A 49 -3.69 23.16 -2.99
N PHE A 50 -2.45 23.30 -2.51
CA PHE A 50 -1.54 22.18 -2.29
C PHE A 50 -2.08 21.24 -1.21
N SER A 51 -2.53 21.79 -0.08
CA SER A 51 -3.12 21.03 1.02
C SER A 51 -4.33 20.22 0.56
N ARG A 52 -5.27 20.83 -0.16
CA ARG A 52 -6.44 20.12 -0.72
C ARG A 52 -6.05 19.06 -1.74
N LEU A 53 -5.01 19.30 -2.53
CA LEU A 53 -4.51 18.31 -3.50
C LEU A 53 -3.94 17.08 -2.79
N ASN A 54 -3.21 17.32 -1.70
CA ASN A 54 -2.66 16.26 -0.85
C ASN A 54 -3.76 15.44 -0.14
N GLU A 55 -4.79 16.10 0.38
CA GLU A 55 -5.96 15.43 0.99
C GLU A 55 -6.68 14.52 -0.01
N ILE A 56 -7.00 15.02 -1.21
CA ILE A 56 -7.64 14.22 -2.27
C ILE A 56 -6.73 13.06 -2.72
N GLN A 57 -5.41 13.27 -2.77
CA GLN A 57 -4.46 12.22 -3.10
C GLN A 57 -4.44 11.12 -2.03
N ASN A 58 -4.56 11.48 -0.74
CA ASN A 58 -4.67 10.54 0.36
C ASN A 58 -5.99 9.77 0.33
N GLU A 59 -7.12 10.43 0.10
CA GLU A 59 -8.43 9.77 -0.07
C GLU A 59 -8.42 8.76 -1.24
N ILE A 60 -7.83 9.14 -2.38
CA ILE A 60 -7.69 8.22 -3.52
C ILE A 60 -6.82 7.02 -3.15
N SER A 61 -5.74 7.23 -2.40
CA SER A 61 -4.82 6.16 -1.99
C SER A 61 -5.49 5.19 -1.01
N SER A 62 -6.26 5.71 -0.04
CA SER A 62 -7.07 4.90 0.87
C SER A 62 -8.14 4.09 0.14
N LEU A 63 -8.84 4.70 -0.82
CA LEU A 63 -9.86 4.01 -1.61
C LEU A 63 -9.25 2.97 -2.57
N LEU A 64 -8.07 3.22 -3.14
CA LEU A 64 -7.35 2.22 -3.96
C LEU A 64 -6.82 1.05 -3.13
N LEU A 65 -6.43 1.30 -1.88
CA LEU A 65 -6.07 0.25 -0.92
C LEU A 65 -7.28 -0.63 -0.59
N GLU A 66 -8.49 -0.07 -0.53
CA GLU A 66 -9.74 -0.83 -0.33
C GLU A 66 -10.26 -1.52 -1.61
N GLU A 67 -10.07 -0.93 -2.80
CA GLU A 67 -10.61 -1.48 -4.05
C GLU A 67 -9.81 -2.68 -4.57
N ASN A 68 -8.54 -2.82 -4.16
CA ASN A 68 -7.66 -3.90 -4.60
C ASN A 68 -7.63 -5.12 -3.65
N THR A 69 -8.23 -5.06 -2.46
CA THR A 69 -8.22 -6.22 -1.54
C THR A 69 -9.21 -7.31 -1.98
N ALA A 70 -10.35 -6.95 -2.57
CA ALA A 70 -11.36 -7.91 -2.98
C ALA A 70 -10.92 -8.86 -4.11
N GLU A 71 -10.07 -8.40 -5.04
CA GLU A 71 -9.51 -9.24 -6.12
C GLU A 71 -8.45 -10.21 -5.58
N TYR A 72 -7.76 -9.86 -4.50
CA TYR A 72 -6.74 -10.70 -3.86
C TYR A 72 -7.25 -11.50 -2.66
N GLU A 73 -8.46 -11.24 -2.15
CA GLU A 73 -9.03 -11.93 -0.99
C GLU A 73 -9.17 -13.44 -1.26
N THR A 74 -9.67 -13.82 -2.44
CA THR A 74 -9.84 -15.23 -2.81
C THR A 74 -8.52 -15.94 -3.01
N ASP A 75 -7.52 -15.24 -3.55
CA ASP A 75 -6.17 -15.76 -3.73
C ASP A 75 -5.44 -15.90 -2.38
N PHE A 76 -5.66 -14.96 -1.46
CA PHE A 76 -5.15 -15.01 -0.10
C PHE A 76 -5.75 -16.17 0.70
N GLU A 77 -7.07 -16.33 0.72
CA GLU A 77 -7.75 -17.46 1.35
C GLU A 77 -7.27 -18.81 0.78
N THR A 78 -7.04 -18.86 -0.53
CA THR A 78 -6.57 -20.07 -1.21
C THR A 78 -5.12 -20.39 -0.84
N ALA A 79 -4.26 -19.37 -0.77
CA ALA A 79 -2.88 -19.52 -0.30
C ALA A 79 -2.81 -20.00 1.16
N GLU A 80 -3.68 -19.49 2.04
CA GLU A 80 -3.79 -19.95 3.43
C GLU A 80 -4.22 -21.42 3.51
N LYS A 81 -5.21 -21.84 2.72
CA LYS A 81 -5.64 -23.26 2.64
C LYS A 81 -4.49 -24.17 2.19
N TYR A 82 -3.66 -23.74 1.23
CA TYR A 82 -2.49 -24.51 0.82
C TYR A 82 -1.43 -24.59 1.93
N ARG A 83 -1.19 -23.48 2.66
CA ARG A 83 -0.27 -23.45 3.80
C ARG A 83 -0.71 -24.44 4.88
N ASP A 84 -1.98 -24.42 5.25
CA ASP A 84 -2.53 -25.29 6.30
C ASP A 84 -2.46 -26.76 5.89
N ARG A 85 -2.79 -27.08 4.64
CA ARG A 85 -2.66 -28.43 4.09
C ARG A 85 -1.22 -28.93 4.10
N TYR A 86 -0.27 -28.06 3.77
CA TYR A 86 1.15 -28.39 3.85
C TYR A 86 1.60 -28.67 5.29
N LEU A 87 1.18 -27.86 6.26
CA LEU A 87 1.48 -28.08 7.68
C LEU A 87 0.88 -29.39 8.20
N GLU A 88 -0.35 -29.72 7.80
CA GLU A 88 -1.00 -30.99 8.13
C GLU A 88 -0.22 -32.18 7.55
N MET A 89 0.19 -32.11 6.28
CA MET A 89 1.02 -33.14 5.65
C MET A 89 2.36 -33.29 6.35
N LYS A 90 3.03 -32.18 6.68
CA LYS A 90 4.30 -32.18 7.40
C LYS A 90 4.17 -32.84 8.78
N SER A 91 3.08 -32.59 9.49
CA SER A 91 2.76 -33.25 10.77
C SER A 91 2.54 -34.75 10.60
N LYS A 92 1.80 -35.18 9.57
CA LYS A 92 1.59 -36.60 9.25
C LYS A 92 2.90 -37.32 8.91
N VAL A 93 3.76 -36.70 8.11
CA VAL A 93 5.11 -37.22 7.78
C VAL A 93 5.97 -37.33 9.04
N ALA A 94 6.01 -36.28 9.87
CA ALA A 94 6.76 -36.30 11.11
C ALA A 94 6.27 -37.42 12.07
N THR A 95 4.95 -37.59 12.16
CA THR A 95 4.33 -38.66 12.96
C THR A 95 4.68 -40.05 12.43
N PHE A 96 4.63 -40.25 11.11
CA PHE A 96 5.00 -41.50 10.47
C PHE A 96 6.48 -41.84 10.69
N LEU A 97 7.37 -40.88 10.48
CA LEU A 97 8.81 -41.05 10.72
C LEU A 97 9.12 -41.39 12.18
N ASN A 98 8.48 -40.72 13.13
CA ASN A 98 8.68 -40.98 14.57
C ASN A 98 8.14 -42.37 14.98
N LYS A 99 7.01 -42.81 14.39
CA LYS A 99 6.49 -44.16 14.60
C LYS A 99 7.42 -45.24 14.02
N ASN A 100 7.94 -45.03 12.80
CA ASN A 100 8.88 -45.97 12.19
C ASN A 100 10.28 -45.96 12.82
N SER A 101 10.76 -44.82 13.34
CA SER A 101 12.03 -44.76 14.07
C SER A 101 11.94 -45.43 15.44
N ARG A 102 10.77 -45.42 16.09
CA ARG A 102 10.50 -46.22 17.30
C ARG A 102 10.33 -47.71 17.00
N CYS A 103 9.84 -48.05 15.81
CA CYS A 103 9.75 -49.45 15.36
C CYS A 103 11.13 -50.06 15.04
N ALA A 104 12.16 -49.23 14.82
CA ALA A 104 13.54 -49.68 14.61
C ALA A 104 14.31 -49.97 15.92
N SER A 105 13.83 -49.51 17.08
CA SER A 105 14.50 -49.79 18.37
C SER A 105 13.92 -50.96 19.15
N GLU A 106 12.82 -51.56 18.69
CA GLU A 106 12.19 -52.74 19.31
C GLU A 106 12.22 -53.96 18.38
N CYS A 107 13.35 -54.18 17.70
CA CYS A 107 13.61 -55.46 17.03
C CYS A 107 15.05 -55.92 17.27
N SER A 108 15.43 -56.01 18.54
CA SER A 108 16.54 -56.86 19.00
C SER A 108 16.02 -57.75 20.13
N SER A 109 15.10 -58.65 19.78
CA SER A 109 14.78 -59.78 20.66
C SER A 109 15.78 -60.91 20.39
N LYS A 110 16.62 -61.15 21.40
CA LYS A 110 17.04 -62.46 21.95
C LYS A 110 17.38 -63.55 20.94
N ASP A 111 18.64 -63.99 20.93
CA ASP A 111 19.01 -65.41 21.11
C ASP A 111 20.53 -65.57 21.10
N LEU A 112 21.11 -65.91 22.26
CA LEU A 112 22.36 -66.67 22.33
C LEU A 112 22.24 -67.62 23.52
N ARG A 113 21.75 -68.80 23.16
CA ARG A 113 21.68 -70.06 23.89
C ARG A 113 23.07 -70.45 24.41
N ASN A 114 23.19 -70.81 25.68
CA ASN A 114 24.19 -71.74 26.19
C ASN A 114 23.63 -72.47 27.40
#